data_AF-A0A3M4PEZ0-F1
#
_entry.id   AF-A0A3M4PEZ0-F1
#
_cell.length_a   1.000
_cell.length_b   1.000
_cell.length_c   1.000
_cell.angle_alpha   90.00
_cell.angle_beta   90.00
_cell.angle_gamma   90.00
#
_symmetry.space_group_name_H-M   'P 1'
#
loop_
_entity.id
_entity.type
_entity.pdbx_description
1 polymer ?
#
loop_
_entity_poly.entity_id
_entity_poly.type
_entity_poly.pdbx_seq_one_letter_code
_entity_poly.pdbx_strand_id
1 'polypeptide(L)'
;MISGASMNKHLLRASVVALAIAAPVAAHAYEPGDFIVRAGVAHVQPNEDSGEVRLDGAKVSGTKATVDGENQLGLTFAYMLTQ
;
A
#
# COMPACT_ATOMS: atom_id res chain seq x y z
N MET A 1 1.36 39.75 17.32
CA MET A 1 2.27 39.62 16.15
C MET A 1 3.20 38.44 16.38
N ILE A 2 2.95 37.26 15.80
CA ILE A 2 3.94 36.45 15.07
C ILE A 2 3.16 35.63 14.02
N SER A 3 3.45 35.93 12.76
CA SER A 3 2.91 35.36 11.53
C SER A 3 3.72 34.13 11.11
N GLY A 4 3.15 33.20 10.32
CA GLY A 4 3.91 32.68 9.17
C GLY A 4 4.00 31.18 8.87
N ALA A 5 3.57 30.23 9.72
CA ALA A 5 3.86 28.81 9.44
C ALA A 5 2.80 28.05 8.59
N SER A 6 1.70 28.70 8.17
CA SER A 6 0.59 28.01 7.48
C SER A 6 0.64 28.06 5.95
N MET A 7 1.32 29.03 5.34
CA MET A 7 1.27 29.23 3.88
C MET A 7 1.92 28.06 3.10
N ASN A 8 3.00 27.50 3.63
CA ASN A 8 3.86 26.57 2.87
C ASN A 8 3.32 25.13 2.84
N LYS A 9 2.53 24.73 3.85
CA LYS A 9 1.93 23.38 3.94
C LYS A 9 0.84 23.15 2.87
N HIS A 10 0.07 24.18 2.54
CA HIS A 10 -0.97 24.11 1.51
C HIS A 10 -0.34 24.12 0.11
N LEU A 11 0.73 24.90 -0.07
CA LEU A 11 1.50 24.93 -1.31
C LEU A 11 2.18 23.59 -1.59
N LEU A 12 2.78 22.94 -0.58
CA LEU A 12 3.38 21.61 -0.71
C LEU A 12 2.34 20.53 -1.05
N ARG A 13 1.17 20.58 -0.40
CA ARG A 13 0.07 19.65 -0.72
C ARG A 13 -0.47 19.85 -2.14
N ALA A 14 -0.66 21.11 -2.53
CA ALA A 14 -1.12 21.47 -3.87
C ALA A 14 -0.11 21.04 -4.94
N SER A 15 1.20 21.19 -4.71
CA SER A 15 2.23 20.76 -5.66
C SER A 15 2.32 19.24 -5.79
N VAL A 16 2.17 18.48 -4.69
CA VAL A 16 2.11 17.02 -4.72
C VAL A 16 0.89 16.53 -5.52
N VAL A 17 -0.27 17.15 -5.31
CA VAL A 17 -1.48 16.82 -6.09
C VAL A 17 -1.32 17.17 -7.56
N ALA A 18 -0.75 18.35 -7.87
CA ALA A 18 -0.49 18.76 -9.25
C ALA A 18 0.49 17.81 -9.97
N LEU A 19 1.54 17.36 -9.28
CA LEU A 19 2.49 16.37 -9.81
C LEU A 19 1.84 15.00 -10.03
N ALA A 20 0.98 14.56 -9.11
CA ALA A 20 0.24 13.31 -9.24
C ALA A 20 -0.70 13.29 -10.47
N ILE A 21 -1.28 14.43 -10.82
CA ILE A 21 -2.16 14.57 -12.01
C ILE A 21 -1.35 14.69 -13.31
N ALA A 22 -0.17 15.31 -13.28
CA ALA A 22 0.66 15.51 -14.48
C ALA A 22 1.55 14.31 -14.84
N ALA A 23 1.92 13.48 -13.85
CA ALA A 23 2.80 12.33 -14.04
C ALA A 23 2.32 11.27 -15.07
N PRO A 24 1.02 10.94 -15.21
CA PRO A 24 0.55 9.94 -16.17
C PRO A 24 0.69 10.34 -17.63
N VAL A 25 0.93 11.63 -17.92
CA VAL A 25 0.99 12.16 -19.30
C VAL A 25 2.35 11.89 -19.94
N ALA A 26 3.37 11.56 -19.15
CA ALA A 26 4.67 11.10 -19.64
C ALA A 26 4.68 9.57 -19.71
N ALA A 27 4.01 9.00 -20.71
CA ALA A 27 4.06 7.58 -21.01
C ALA A 27 5.45 7.22 -21.59
N HIS A 28 6.46 7.13 -20.71
CA HIS A 28 7.69 6.42 -21.02
C HIS A 28 7.37 4.92 -21.01
N ALA A 29 7.56 4.27 -22.16
CA ALA A 29 7.52 2.81 -22.22
C ALA A 29 8.62 2.25 -21.32
N TYR A 30 8.35 1.14 -20.63
CA TYR A 30 9.34 0.48 -19.78
C TYR A 30 10.44 -0.14 -20.65
N GLU A 31 11.69 0.18 -20.36
CA GLU A 31 12.89 -0.29 -21.06
C GLU A 31 13.75 -1.21 -20.17
N PRO A 32 14.63 -2.06 -20.74
CA PRO A 32 15.53 -2.89 -19.95
C PRO A 32 16.48 -2.00 -19.16
N GLY A 33 16.62 -2.30 -17.87
CA GLY A 33 17.38 -1.47 -16.95
C GLY A 33 16.53 -0.49 -16.15
N ASP A 34 15.25 -0.31 -16.48
CA ASP A 34 14.37 0.57 -15.71
C ASP A 34 14.12 0.05 -14.30
N PHE A 35 14.27 0.95 -13.32
CA PHE A 35 13.87 0.71 -11.93
C PHE A 35 12.58 1.48 -11.63
N ILE A 36 11.54 0.76 -11.26
CA ILE A 36 10.19 1.28 -11.06
C ILE A 36 9.84 1.16 -9.59
N VAL A 37 9.44 2.28 -8.97
CA VAL A 37 8.92 2.32 -7.61
C VAL A 37 7.46 2.76 -7.66
N ARG A 38 6.58 2.03 -6.99
CA ARG A 38 5.16 2.41 -6.82
C ARG A 38 4.83 2.48 -5.34
N ALA A 39 4.07 3.51 -4.97
CA ALA A 39 3.50 3.67 -3.64
C ALA A 39 1.98 3.78 -3.75
N GLY A 40 1.25 3.14 -2.83
CA GLY A 40 -0.21 3.15 -2.84
C GLY A 40 -0.80 2.46 -1.62
N VAL A 41 -2.08 2.12 -1.70
CA VAL A 41 -2.75 1.32 -0.67
C VAL A 41 -2.67 -0.15 -1.08
N ALA A 42 -2.13 -0.99 -0.20
CA ALA A 42 -2.15 -2.44 -0.34
C ALA A 42 -3.22 -3.01 0.60
N HIS A 43 -4.23 -3.68 0.04
CA HIS A 43 -5.27 -4.40 0.79
C HIS A 43 -4.87 -5.86 0.95
N VAL A 44 -4.83 -6.36 2.19
CA VAL A 44 -4.64 -7.78 2.49
C VAL A 44 -6.00 -8.39 2.77
N GLN A 45 -6.38 -9.38 1.97
CA GLN A 45 -7.58 -10.19 2.21
C GLN A 45 -7.17 -11.63 2.49
N PRO A 46 -7.21 -12.08 3.77
CA PRO A 46 -6.89 -13.46 4.11
C PRO A 46 -7.83 -14.47 3.44
N ASN A 47 -7.26 -15.52 2.86
CA ASN A 47 -8.01 -16.72 2.49
C ASN A 47 -7.87 -17.72 3.64
N GLU A 48 -8.88 -17.78 4.51
CA GLU A 48 -8.77 -18.44 5.80
C GLU A 48 -9.16 -19.91 5.76
N ASP A 49 -8.31 -20.75 6.36
CA ASP A 49 -8.68 -22.07 6.85
C ASP A 49 -8.00 -22.31 8.20
N SER A 50 -8.80 -22.52 9.24
CA SER A 50 -8.33 -22.82 10.60
C SER A 50 -8.87 -24.15 11.11
N GLY A 51 -8.08 -24.87 11.89
CA GLY A 51 -8.59 -26.01 12.65
C GLY A 51 -9.49 -25.56 13.80
N GLU A 52 -10.12 -26.52 14.48
CA GLU A 52 -10.82 -26.25 15.74
C GLU A 52 -9.84 -25.74 16.81
N VAL A 53 -10.29 -24.76 17.58
CA VAL A 53 -9.59 -24.23 18.74
C VAL A 53 -9.38 -25.34 19.77
N ARG A 54 -8.22 -25.34 20.44
CA ARG A 54 -7.90 -26.31 21.49
C ARG A 54 -7.80 -25.64 22.86
N LEU A 55 -8.45 -26.26 23.84
CA LEU A 55 -8.34 -25.92 25.26
C LEU A 55 -7.74 -27.14 25.97
N ASP A 56 -6.57 -26.97 26.59
CA ASP A 56 -5.82 -28.05 27.26
C ASP A 56 -5.62 -29.30 26.39
N GLY A 57 -5.42 -29.10 25.08
CA GLY A 57 -5.19 -30.17 24.10
C GLY A 57 -6.47 -30.79 23.50
N ALA A 58 -7.64 -30.56 24.11
CA ALA A 58 -8.93 -31.00 23.58
C ALA A 58 -9.48 -30.01 22.55
N LYS A 59 -10.04 -30.52 21.45
CA LYS A 59 -10.67 -29.68 20.41
C LYS A 59 -12.06 -29.23 20.85
N VAL A 60 -12.38 -27.96 20.59
CA VAL A 60 -13.71 -27.39 20.83
C VAL A 60 -14.46 -27.35 19.51
N SER A 61 -15.48 -28.19 19.36
CA SER A 61 -16.17 -28.31 18.08
C SER A 61 -16.97 -27.09 17.67
N GLY A 62 -16.98 -26.82 16.37
CA GLY A 62 -17.64 -25.65 15.79
C GLY A 62 -16.89 -24.33 15.96
N THR A 63 -15.67 -24.34 16.50
CA THR A 63 -14.83 -23.14 16.62
C THR A 63 -13.96 -22.93 15.39
N LYS A 64 -13.69 -21.66 15.08
CA LYS A 64 -12.77 -21.21 14.05
C LYS A 64 -12.01 -19.99 14.57
N ALA A 65 -10.76 -19.88 14.18
CA ALA A 65 -9.98 -18.65 14.30
C ALA A 65 -10.07 -17.88 12.98
N THR A 66 -10.19 -16.56 13.07
CA THR A 66 -10.29 -15.63 11.94
C THR A 66 -9.22 -14.55 12.04
N VAL A 67 -8.87 -13.95 10.91
CA VAL A 67 -7.88 -12.88 10.77
C VAL A 67 -8.46 -11.77 9.90
N ASP A 68 -8.58 -10.56 10.46
CA ASP A 68 -9.17 -9.47 9.70
C ASP A 68 -8.28 -9.04 8.52
N GLY A 69 -8.93 -8.64 7.43
CA GLY A 69 -8.26 -7.98 6.31
C GLY A 69 -8.10 -6.48 6.55
N GLU A 70 -7.00 -5.91 6.09
CA GLU A 70 -6.67 -4.50 6.33
C GLU A 70 -5.95 -3.84 5.16
N ASN A 71 -6.06 -2.51 5.10
CA ASN A 71 -5.38 -1.66 4.14
C ASN A 71 -4.15 -1.03 4.78
N GLN A 72 -3.00 -1.10 4.11
CA GLN A 72 -1.76 -0.49 4.57
C GLN A 72 -1.06 0.30 3.46
N LEU A 73 -0.01 1.05 3.80
CA LEU A 73 0.89 1.65 2.81
C LEU A 73 1.65 0.53 2.10
N GLY A 74 1.39 0.36 0.80
CA GLY A 74 2.10 -0.56 -0.08
C GLY A 74 3.23 0.15 -0.82
N LEU A 75 4.41 -0.46 -0.81
CA LEU A 75 5.54 -0.09 -1.66
C LEU A 75 5.92 -1.29 -2.52
N THR A 76 5.98 -1.11 -3.85
CA THR A 76 6.47 -2.14 -4.77
C THR A 76 7.66 -1.62 -5.57
N PHE A 77 8.61 -2.52 -5.79
CA PHE A 77 9.84 -2.26 -6.52
C PHE A 77 9.92 -3.28 -7.65
N ALA A 78 10.13 -2.79 -8.87
CA ALA A 78 10.31 -3.63 -10.05
C ALA A 78 11.55 -3.19 -10.81
N TYR A 79 12.24 -4.16 -11.40
CA TYR A 79 13.38 -3.93 -12.28
C TYR A 79 13.13 -4.64 -13.60
N MET A 80 13.23 -3.90 -14.70
CA MET A 80 12.98 -4.44 -16.04
C MET A 80 14.24 -5.14 -16.55
N LEU A 81 14.22 -6.48 -16.50
CA LEU A 81 15.36 -7.29 -16.95
C LEU A 81 15.51 -7.29 -18.48
N THR A 82 14.38 -7.30 -19.20
CA THR A 82 14.32 -7.38 -20.66
C THR A 82 13.21 -6.47 -21.20
N GLN A 83 13.14 -6.33 -22.53
CA GLN A 83 12.03 -5.67 -23.24
C GLN A 83 10.79 -6.56 -23.22
#